data_AF-M9YHW9-F1
#
_entry.id   AF-M9YHW9-F1
#
_cell.length_a   1.000
_cell.length_b   1.000
_cell.length_c   1.000
_cell.angle_alpha   90.00
_cell.angle_beta   90.00
_cell.angle_gamma   90.00
#
_symmetry.space_group_name_H-M   'P 1'
#
loop_
_entity.id
_entity.type
_entity.pdbx_description
1 polymer ?
#
loop_
_entity_poly.entity_id
_entity_poly.type
_entity_poly.pdbx_seq_one_letter_code
_entity_poly.pdbx_strand_id
1 'polypeptide(L)'
;MKRITQAAGLAGLALSLSGATALAVDPIKVEAQGSVIGDDVLYNIGGGSAVTMGSAGQMESITVGMGWQNNLICGNMSLSNTLENQLNGATNGFQTIMSTVIQNVTGAVSSLPALALQRSNPALYNLLTNGILQARLDYDRSKGACRSLVERMADIAGNQMGWGTVAQAQKMGQALSTSADAVEVVDKSESAPGSGGVTWVGGTQAGGAGQQPIRVVGDVTRAGYNQLNRRSPTNTSSIPADSCANGLVCGYWESPAEAAAFGNRVLGEQQIRTCEGCASESTPGVGLTLLIQETYDEKIKAIEELLKPGTEITDEKLRQASSDSLPVTRGVIAALRDERDQKVLAQRLASEVALSEVLGQALLLTRLLNSGAREPNVAANALAVSAVGQQTAVLQKEIDNLKMELDLRRELSKNSPLAIVERGQSRTENSRSVLPAAPETDRLQQLQKSSAKE
;
A
#
# COMPACT_ATOMS: atom_id res chain seq x y z
N MET A 1 10.96 65.13 11.83
CA MET A 1 12.15 65.92 12.21
C MET A 1 12.82 65.25 13.41
N LYS A 2 14.16 65.24 13.37
CA LYS A 2 15.13 64.57 14.25
C LYS A 2 14.80 64.60 15.76
N ARG A 3 15.04 63.47 16.43
CA ARG A 3 15.67 63.44 17.76
C ARG A 3 16.76 62.38 17.78
N ILE A 4 17.88 62.79 18.37
CA ILE A 4 19.22 62.20 18.37
C ILE A 4 19.54 61.84 19.84
N THR A 5 20.48 60.88 20.02
CA THR A 5 21.31 60.58 21.22
C THR A 5 20.62 59.95 22.45
N GLN A 6 21.19 59.03 23.24
CA GLN A 6 22.57 58.56 23.56
C GLN A 6 22.41 57.17 24.27
N ALA A 7 23.17 56.10 24.03
CA ALA A 7 24.57 55.79 24.36
C ALA A 7 24.76 54.92 25.64
N ALA A 8 25.55 53.85 25.43
CA ALA A 8 26.54 53.23 26.32
C ALA A 8 26.12 52.27 27.46
N GLY A 9 26.73 51.08 27.44
CA GLY A 9 27.25 50.43 28.65
C GLY A 9 27.01 48.93 28.78
N LEU A 10 27.98 48.09 28.35
CA LEU A 10 28.79 47.21 29.23
C LEU A 10 29.39 46.03 28.46
N ALA A 11 30.71 45.90 28.62
CA ALA A 11 31.55 44.84 28.12
C ALA A 11 31.65 43.69 29.14
N GLY A 12 31.83 42.47 28.62
CA GLY A 12 32.57 41.39 29.27
C GLY A 12 31.77 40.40 30.13
N LEU A 13 31.61 39.16 29.65
CA LEU A 13 32.43 38.03 30.12
C LEU A 13 32.12 36.77 29.28
N ALA A 14 33.18 36.05 28.94
CA ALA A 14 33.15 34.78 28.24
C ALA A 14 32.62 33.64 29.14
N LEU A 15 31.84 32.73 28.55
CA LEU A 15 31.79 31.33 28.97
C LEU A 15 31.45 30.45 27.77
N SER A 16 32.47 29.68 27.39
CA SER A 16 32.48 28.55 26.48
C SER A 16 31.45 27.49 26.84
N LEU A 17 30.59 27.10 25.89
CA LEU A 17 30.03 25.76 25.83
C LEU A 17 30.26 25.16 24.43
N SER A 18 31.29 24.33 24.39
CA SER A 18 31.41 23.02 23.73
C SER A 18 30.50 22.72 22.54
N GLY A 19 31.16 22.42 21.43
CA GLY A 19 30.57 22.02 20.17
C GLY A 19 29.76 20.72 20.25
N ALA A 20 28.70 20.72 19.45
CA ALA A 20 28.23 19.56 18.74
C ALA A 20 28.14 19.99 17.28
N THR A 21 29.25 19.89 16.54
CA THR A 21 29.16 19.79 15.08
C THR A 21 28.41 18.49 14.83
N ALA A 22 27.11 18.60 14.58
CA ALA A 22 26.39 17.54 13.91
C ALA A 22 27.09 17.34 12.57
N LEU A 23 27.92 16.30 12.47
CA LEU A 23 28.25 15.70 11.20
C LEU A 23 26.91 15.19 10.67
N ALA A 24 26.21 16.03 9.92
CA ALA A 24 25.31 15.54 8.89
C ALA A 24 26.21 14.67 8.01
N VAL A 25 26.16 13.36 8.25
CA VAL A 25 26.66 12.39 7.30
C VAL A 25 25.74 12.55 6.10
N ASP A 26 26.19 13.34 5.13
CA ASP A 26 25.60 13.30 3.80
C ASP A 26 25.53 11.82 3.40
N PRO A 27 24.35 11.29 3.02
CA PRO A 27 24.28 9.97 2.44
C PRO A 27 25.21 9.97 1.23
N ILE A 28 26.08 8.96 1.15
CA ILE A 28 27.09 8.80 0.10
C ILE A 28 26.43 9.06 -1.25
N LYS A 29 26.63 10.27 -1.75
CA LYS A 29 26.43 10.59 -3.15
C LYS A 29 27.52 9.82 -3.86
N VAL A 30 27.15 8.80 -4.63
CA VAL A 30 27.93 8.45 -5.81
C VAL A 30 27.60 9.51 -6.87
N GLU A 31 27.89 10.78 -6.54
CA GLU A 31 28.15 11.77 -7.56
C GLU A 31 29.54 11.41 -8.07
N ALA A 32 29.60 10.98 -9.33
CA ALA A 32 30.81 10.53 -9.98
C ALA A 32 31.76 11.71 -10.23
N GLN A 33 32.31 12.30 -9.17
CA GLN A 33 33.55 13.07 -9.20
C GLN A 33 34.35 12.79 -7.93
N GLY A 34 35.37 11.92 -8.05
CA GLY A 34 36.50 11.91 -7.12
C GLY A 34 36.49 10.84 -6.01
N SER A 35 36.43 9.56 -6.38
CA SER A 35 37.08 8.40 -5.74
C SER A 35 36.36 7.16 -6.28
N VAL A 36 36.91 6.58 -7.34
CA VAL A 36 36.31 5.44 -8.03
C VAL A 36 36.40 4.24 -7.09
N ILE A 37 35.31 3.90 -6.42
CA ILE A 37 35.15 2.55 -5.89
C ILE A 37 35.25 1.64 -7.10
N GLY A 38 36.23 0.72 -7.10
CA GLY A 38 36.41 -0.21 -8.20
C GLY A 38 35.14 -1.02 -8.45
N ASP A 39 34.84 -1.30 -9.71
CA ASP A 39 33.67 -2.13 -10.09
C ASP A 39 33.69 -3.48 -9.34
N ASP A 40 34.89 -4.02 -9.08
CA ASP A 40 35.10 -5.22 -8.27
C ASP A 40 34.60 -5.05 -6.82
N VAL A 41 34.92 -3.93 -6.15
CA VAL A 41 34.42 -3.64 -4.80
C VAL A 41 32.92 -3.39 -4.83
N LEU A 42 32.42 -2.64 -5.82
CA LEU A 42 31.01 -2.29 -5.97
C LEU A 42 30.13 -3.53 -6.11
N TYR A 43 30.49 -4.49 -6.98
CA TYR A 43 29.67 -5.70 -7.16
C TYR A 43 29.90 -6.74 -6.06
N ASN A 44 31.10 -6.83 -5.44
CA ASN A 44 31.36 -7.77 -4.35
C ASN A 44 30.66 -7.40 -3.03
N ILE A 45 30.32 -6.12 -2.81
CA ILE A 45 29.48 -5.70 -1.67
C ILE A 45 27.98 -5.80 -1.94
N GLY A 46 27.58 -6.32 -3.11
CA GLY A 46 26.18 -6.50 -3.51
C GLY A 46 25.61 -5.37 -4.38
N GLY A 47 26.45 -4.49 -4.93
CA GLY A 47 26.04 -3.37 -5.78
C GLY A 47 25.83 -2.07 -5.00
N GLY A 48 24.83 -1.27 -5.41
CA GLY A 48 24.48 0.01 -4.78
C GLY A 48 24.13 -0.11 -3.28
N SER A 49 23.78 1.00 -2.62
CA SER A 49 23.59 1.01 -1.17
C SER A 49 22.57 -0.04 -0.69
N ALA A 50 23.01 -1.02 0.12
CA ALA A 50 22.17 -2.11 0.63
C ALA A 50 20.97 -1.65 1.47
N VAL A 51 21.07 -0.46 2.06
CA VAL A 51 19.97 0.22 2.76
C VAL A 51 20.16 1.73 2.59
N THR A 52 19.41 2.35 1.67
CA THR A 52 19.24 3.81 1.72
C THR A 52 18.34 4.10 2.93
N MET A 53 18.96 4.47 4.05
CA MET A 53 18.26 4.98 5.23
C MET A 53 17.65 6.34 4.86
N GLY A 54 16.53 6.32 4.13
CA GLY A 54 15.69 7.50 3.99
C GLY A 54 15.27 7.97 5.38
N SER A 55 15.28 9.28 5.61
CA SER A 55 15.02 9.83 6.94
C SER A 55 13.71 9.27 7.52
N ALA A 56 13.82 8.46 8.57
CA ALA A 56 12.67 7.99 9.33
C ALA A 56 11.92 9.24 9.84
N GLY A 57 10.77 9.52 9.26
CA GLY A 57 9.95 10.66 9.66
C GLY A 57 9.45 10.49 11.08
N GLN A 58 9.35 11.61 11.79
CA GLN A 58 8.57 11.66 13.02
C GLN A 58 7.15 11.17 12.72
N MET A 59 6.70 10.18 13.49
CA MET A 59 5.34 9.67 13.42
C MET A 59 4.41 10.78 13.92
N GLU A 60 3.81 11.55 13.01
CA GLU A 60 2.73 12.45 13.37
C GLU A 60 1.50 11.61 13.71
N SER A 61 1.05 11.70 14.97
CA SER A 61 -0.22 11.11 15.38
C SER A 61 -1.34 11.89 14.72
N ILE A 62 -1.90 11.35 13.64
CA ILE A 62 -3.15 11.85 13.08
C ILE A 62 -4.27 11.38 14.01
N THR A 63 -4.76 12.26 14.87
CA THR A 63 -6.00 12.05 15.63
C THR A 63 -7.17 12.14 14.67
N VAL A 64 -7.58 11.02 14.08
CA VAL A 64 -8.83 10.96 13.32
C VAL A 64 -9.99 10.92 14.30
N GLY A 65 -10.67 12.05 14.39
CA GLY A 65 -11.85 12.26 15.21
C GLY A 65 -13.02 11.37 14.77
N MET A 66 -13.74 10.87 15.77
CA MET A 66 -14.90 9.99 15.69
C MET A 66 -14.63 8.58 15.17
N GLY A 67 -13.73 7.87 15.86
CA GLY A 67 -13.72 6.41 15.87
C GLY A 67 -15.08 5.87 16.31
N TRP A 68 -15.64 4.98 15.50
CA TRP A 68 -16.91 4.29 15.73
C TRP A 68 -16.82 3.48 17.05
N GLN A 69 -17.50 3.92 18.12
CA GLN A 69 -17.53 3.20 19.41
C GLN A 69 -18.68 2.18 19.39
N ASN A 70 -18.41 0.97 18.89
CA ASN A 70 -19.42 -0.10 18.68
C ASN A 70 -20.35 -0.36 19.88
N ASN A 71 -19.88 -0.18 21.12
CA ASN A 71 -20.62 -0.54 22.32
C ASN A 71 -21.68 0.50 22.76
N LEU A 72 -21.70 1.70 22.17
CA LEU A 72 -22.57 2.81 22.59
C LEU A 72 -23.63 3.21 21.55
N ILE A 73 -23.57 2.64 20.34
CA ILE A 73 -24.36 3.11 19.19
C ILE A 73 -25.84 2.81 19.37
N CYS A 74 -26.20 1.56 19.68
CA CYS A 74 -27.60 1.21 19.96
C CYS A 74 -28.10 1.76 21.32
N GLY A 75 -27.20 2.24 22.18
CA GLY A 75 -27.51 2.82 23.49
C GLY A 75 -28.03 4.26 23.43
N ASN A 76 -27.70 4.99 22.36
CA ASN A 76 -28.07 6.41 22.20
C ASN A 76 -29.51 6.63 21.68
N MET A 77 -30.25 5.55 21.42
CA MET A 77 -31.64 5.61 20.96
C MET A 77 -32.60 5.91 22.13
N SER A 78 -33.35 7.00 22.04
CA SER A 78 -34.25 7.48 23.10
C SER A 78 -35.71 7.16 22.80
N LEU A 79 -36.38 6.42 23.69
CA LEU A 79 -37.83 6.18 23.60
C LEU A 79 -38.62 7.49 23.70
N SER A 80 -38.14 8.45 24.50
CA SER A 80 -38.79 9.76 24.65
C SER A 80 -38.79 10.53 23.33
N ASN A 81 -37.68 10.54 22.60
CA ASN A 81 -37.56 11.26 21.32
C ASN A 81 -38.34 10.54 20.22
N THR A 82 -38.32 9.21 20.20
CA THR A 82 -39.22 8.42 19.32
C THR A 82 -40.68 8.71 19.60
N LEU A 83 -41.08 8.79 20.87
CA LEU A 83 -42.47 9.09 21.23
C LEU A 83 -42.85 10.52 20.82
N GLU A 84 -41.98 11.52 21.05
CA GLU A 84 -42.20 12.90 20.61
C GLU A 84 -42.33 13.01 19.09
N ASN A 85 -41.44 12.39 18.31
CA ASN A 85 -41.46 12.45 16.85
C ASN A 85 -42.62 11.68 16.23
N GLN A 86 -42.96 10.50 16.73
CA GLN A 86 -44.11 9.73 16.24
C GLN A 86 -45.44 10.42 16.56
N LEU A 87 -45.55 11.07 17.72
CA LEU A 87 -46.73 11.83 18.08
C LEU A 87 -46.81 13.16 17.31
N ASN A 88 -45.68 13.81 16.99
CA ASN A 88 -45.63 15.00 16.14
C ASN A 88 -45.95 14.70 14.67
N GLY A 89 -45.45 13.59 14.11
CA GLY A 89 -45.78 13.14 12.75
C GLY A 89 -47.27 12.78 12.58
N ALA A 90 -47.93 12.43 13.68
CA ALA A 90 -49.36 12.15 13.68
C ALA A 90 -50.24 13.42 13.73
N THR A 91 -49.74 14.65 13.92
CA THR A 91 -50.63 15.72 14.44
C THR A 91 -50.51 17.16 13.91
N ASN A 92 -51.52 17.52 13.11
CA ASN A 92 -52.32 18.75 13.32
C ASN A 92 -53.47 18.53 14.34
N GLY A 93 -53.81 17.26 14.65
CA GLY A 93 -54.92 16.88 15.55
C GLY A 93 -54.62 16.96 17.07
N PHE A 94 -53.45 16.50 17.56
CA PHE A 94 -53.06 16.64 18.97
C PHE A 94 -52.86 18.09 19.37
N GLN A 95 -52.12 18.85 18.58
CA GLN A 95 -51.71 20.21 18.96
C GLN A 95 -52.94 21.13 19.14
N THR A 96 -53.97 20.94 18.32
CA THR A 96 -55.27 21.63 18.42
C THR A 96 -56.10 21.19 19.63
N ILE A 97 -55.93 19.95 20.10
CA ILE A 97 -56.69 19.44 21.25
C ILE A 97 -55.97 19.76 22.57
N MET A 98 -54.64 19.81 22.60
CA MET A 98 -53.88 20.19 23.79
C MET A 98 -54.11 21.67 24.17
N SER A 99 -54.32 22.55 23.19
CA SER A 99 -54.74 23.95 23.45
C SER A 99 -56.17 24.05 24.00
N THR A 100 -57.05 23.10 23.66
CA THR A 100 -58.46 23.09 24.10
C THR A 100 -58.65 22.42 25.48
N VAL A 101 -57.75 21.50 25.85
CA VAL A 101 -57.77 20.80 27.16
C VAL A 101 -57.10 21.63 28.27
N ILE A 102 -56.07 22.42 27.96
CA ILE A 102 -55.39 23.27 28.97
C ILE A 102 -56.31 24.38 29.50
N GLN A 103 -57.33 24.81 28.74
CA GLN A 103 -58.29 25.83 29.22
C GLN A 103 -59.45 25.26 30.05
N ASN A 104 -59.66 23.94 30.12
CA ASN A 104 -60.84 23.34 30.77
C ASN A 104 -60.54 22.41 31.97
N VAL A 105 -59.28 22.22 32.36
CA VAL A 105 -58.92 21.30 33.46
C VAL A 105 -58.16 22.05 34.55
N THR A 106 -58.83 23.02 35.18
CA THR A 106 -58.43 23.60 36.47
C THR A 106 -59.39 23.13 37.54
N GLY A 107 -59.41 21.81 37.81
CA GLY A 107 -60.16 21.27 38.96
C GLY A 107 -60.62 19.82 38.84
N ALA A 108 -59.71 18.84 38.96
CA ALA A 108 -60.03 17.51 39.50
C ALA A 108 -58.76 16.62 39.66
N VAL A 109 -58.29 16.51 40.90
CA VAL A 109 -57.68 15.35 41.59
C VAL A 109 -57.04 14.21 40.76
N SER A 110 -55.72 14.32 40.57
CA SER A 110 -54.61 13.38 40.89
C SER A 110 -54.71 11.84 40.84
N SER A 111 -55.69 11.15 40.22
CA SER A 111 -55.52 9.68 40.05
C SER A 111 -56.09 9.00 38.82
N LEU A 112 -56.90 9.64 37.97
CA LEU A 112 -57.48 8.93 36.82
C LEU A 112 -57.49 9.75 35.51
N PRO A 113 -56.32 10.17 34.97
CA PRO A 113 -56.27 10.74 33.62
C PRO A 113 -56.87 9.76 32.59
N ALA A 114 -56.54 8.46 32.70
CA ALA A 114 -57.01 7.41 31.82
C ALA A 114 -58.55 7.25 31.81
N LEU A 115 -59.19 7.20 32.99
CA LEU A 115 -60.63 6.96 33.12
C LEU A 115 -61.47 8.20 32.79
N ALA A 116 -60.93 9.40 33.05
CA ALA A 116 -61.52 10.66 32.62
C ALA A 116 -61.46 10.81 31.09
N LEU A 117 -60.31 10.52 30.46
CA LEU A 117 -60.14 10.49 29.00
C LEU A 117 -61.01 9.43 28.33
N GLN A 118 -61.16 8.26 28.94
CA GLN A 118 -61.99 7.18 28.39
C GLN A 118 -63.48 7.55 28.38
N ARG A 119 -63.93 8.40 29.33
CA ARG A 119 -65.31 8.93 29.37
C ARG A 119 -65.53 10.17 28.52
N SER A 120 -64.54 11.06 28.42
CA SER A 120 -64.65 12.31 27.66
C SER A 120 -64.36 12.13 26.17
N ASN A 121 -63.48 11.20 25.81
CA ASN A 121 -63.16 10.88 24.42
C ASN A 121 -62.57 9.45 24.29
N PRO A 122 -63.43 8.41 24.20
CA PRO A 122 -62.97 7.02 24.11
C PRO A 122 -62.10 6.75 22.86
N ALA A 123 -62.28 7.53 21.79
CA ALA A 123 -61.43 7.45 20.60
C ALA A 123 -59.99 7.91 20.89
N LEU A 124 -59.80 8.97 21.69
CA LEU A 124 -58.48 9.45 22.09
C LEU A 124 -57.78 8.49 23.05
N TYR A 125 -58.51 7.86 23.98
CA TYR A 125 -57.95 6.85 24.87
C TYR A 125 -57.44 5.63 24.09
N ASN A 126 -58.20 5.14 23.11
CA ASN A 126 -57.76 4.05 22.24
C ASN A 126 -56.57 4.47 21.36
N LEU A 127 -56.56 5.69 20.82
CA LEU A 127 -55.42 6.23 20.05
C LEU A 127 -54.14 6.35 20.91
N LEU A 128 -54.26 6.80 22.15
CA LEU A 128 -53.13 6.90 23.08
C LEU A 128 -52.63 5.53 23.52
N THR A 129 -53.54 4.63 23.88
CA THR A 129 -53.16 3.29 24.37
C THR A 129 -52.57 2.44 23.25
N ASN A 130 -53.17 2.47 22.05
CA ASN A 130 -52.64 1.76 20.89
C ASN A 130 -51.40 2.45 20.30
N GLY A 131 -51.35 3.78 20.28
CA GLY A 131 -50.21 4.54 19.77
C GLY A 131 -48.94 4.42 20.62
N ILE A 132 -49.07 4.42 21.95
CA ILE A 132 -47.92 4.17 22.86
C ILE A 132 -47.43 2.72 22.74
N LEU A 133 -48.34 1.75 22.59
CA LEU A 133 -47.96 0.36 22.39
C LEU A 133 -47.22 0.18 21.05
N GLN A 134 -47.72 0.80 19.98
CA GLN A 134 -47.08 0.77 18.67
C GLN A 134 -45.70 1.42 18.71
N ALA A 135 -45.57 2.61 19.32
CA ALA A 135 -44.29 3.28 19.49
C ALA A 135 -43.26 2.45 20.27
N ARG A 136 -43.71 1.70 21.29
CA ARG A 136 -42.83 0.78 22.05
C ARG A 136 -42.40 -0.41 21.21
N LEU A 137 -43.32 -1.02 20.45
CA LEU A 137 -43.00 -2.12 19.55
C LEU A 137 -42.02 -1.69 18.46
N ASP A 138 -42.21 -0.51 17.87
CA ASP A 138 -41.33 0.05 16.86
C ASP A 138 -39.95 0.38 17.45
N TYR A 139 -39.90 0.95 18.65
CA TYR A 139 -38.64 1.17 19.39
C TYR A 139 -37.88 -0.14 19.70
N ASP A 140 -38.59 -1.16 20.21
CA ASP A 140 -38.00 -2.46 20.53
C ASP A 140 -37.51 -3.17 19.25
N ARG A 141 -38.25 -3.06 18.14
CA ARG A 141 -37.82 -3.51 16.81
C ARG A 141 -36.56 -2.79 16.36
N SER A 142 -36.51 -1.46 16.47
CA SER A 142 -35.35 -0.66 16.09
C SER A 142 -34.09 -1.03 16.87
N LYS A 143 -34.23 -1.25 18.18
CA LYS A 143 -33.14 -1.76 19.01
C LYS A 143 -32.69 -3.17 18.61
N GLY A 144 -33.63 -4.05 18.29
CA GLY A 144 -33.34 -5.39 17.77
C GLY A 144 -32.56 -5.35 16.46
N ALA A 145 -32.99 -4.50 15.51
CA ALA A 145 -32.31 -4.28 14.24
C ALA A 145 -30.87 -3.79 14.46
N CYS A 146 -30.67 -2.77 15.30
CA CYS A 146 -29.35 -2.24 15.65
C CYS A 146 -28.44 -3.32 16.28
N ARG A 147 -28.94 -4.10 17.25
CA ARG A 147 -28.17 -5.20 17.88
C ARG A 147 -27.78 -6.27 16.87
N SER A 148 -28.73 -6.70 16.04
CA SER A 148 -28.47 -7.71 15.01
C SER A 148 -27.42 -7.25 13.99
N LEU A 149 -27.38 -5.95 13.68
CA LEU A 149 -26.37 -5.37 12.80
C LEU A 149 -24.98 -5.43 13.46
N VAL A 150 -24.87 -5.05 14.74
CA VAL A 150 -23.60 -5.12 15.49
C VAL A 150 -23.11 -6.56 15.66
N GLU A 151 -24.02 -7.52 15.91
CA GLU A 151 -23.68 -8.95 15.98
C GLU A 151 -23.13 -9.45 14.65
N ARG A 152 -23.79 -9.13 13.52
CA ARG A 152 -23.28 -9.46 12.18
C ARG A 152 -21.92 -8.83 11.89
N MET A 153 -21.60 -7.69 12.51
CA MET A 153 -20.28 -7.06 12.38
C MET A 153 -19.17 -7.82 13.10
N ALA A 154 -19.48 -8.50 14.20
CA ALA A 154 -18.50 -9.31 14.93
C ALA A 154 -18.10 -10.56 14.14
N ASP A 155 -19.01 -11.10 13.32
CA ASP A 155 -18.79 -12.31 12.51
C ASP A 155 -18.30 -12.04 11.09
N ILE A 156 -17.83 -10.82 10.79
CA ILE A 156 -17.36 -10.46 9.45
C ILE A 156 -16.03 -11.14 9.14
N ALA A 157 -16.11 -12.31 8.53
CA ALA A 157 -15.00 -12.99 7.88
C ALA A 157 -15.00 -12.67 6.37
N GLY A 158 -14.16 -11.71 5.96
CA GLY A 158 -13.62 -11.53 4.59
C GLY A 158 -14.55 -11.47 3.37
N ASN A 159 -15.88 -11.55 3.51
CA ASN A 159 -16.82 -11.64 2.38
C ASN A 159 -17.33 -10.26 1.93
N GLN A 160 -17.73 -10.11 0.65
CA GLN A 160 -18.30 -8.87 0.08
C GLN A 160 -19.53 -8.37 0.86
N MET A 161 -20.36 -9.28 1.38
CA MET A 161 -21.49 -8.97 2.26
C MET A 161 -21.06 -8.20 3.53
N GLY A 162 -19.81 -8.39 3.97
CA GLY A 162 -19.22 -7.66 5.10
C GLY A 162 -19.12 -6.16 4.84
N TRP A 163 -18.73 -5.74 3.63
CA TRP A 163 -18.56 -4.32 3.30
C TRP A 163 -19.90 -3.56 3.30
N GLY A 164 -20.96 -4.18 2.79
CA GLY A 164 -22.33 -3.64 2.88
C GLY A 164 -22.79 -3.49 4.34
N THR A 165 -22.46 -4.46 5.20
CA THR A 165 -22.76 -4.43 6.63
C THR A 165 -22.02 -3.29 7.34
N VAL A 166 -20.73 -3.08 7.03
CA VAL A 166 -19.94 -1.95 7.56
C VAL A 166 -20.49 -0.61 7.08
N ALA A 167 -20.87 -0.50 5.80
CA ALA A 167 -21.47 0.72 5.27
C ALA A 167 -22.83 1.04 5.91
N GLN A 168 -23.69 0.03 6.09
CA GLN A 168 -24.97 0.17 6.77
C GLN A 168 -24.79 0.61 8.22
N ALA A 169 -23.81 0.01 8.91
CA ALA A 169 -23.46 0.39 10.26
C ALA A 169 -23.03 1.86 10.32
N GLN A 170 -22.03 2.27 9.53
CA GLN A 170 -21.59 3.68 9.52
C GLN A 170 -22.72 4.66 9.21
N LYS A 171 -23.60 4.34 8.26
CA LYS A 171 -24.81 5.11 7.95
C LYS A 171 -25.75 5.23 9.16
N MET A 172 -25.98 4.15 9.89
CA MET A 172 -26.76 4.16 11.13
C MET A 172 -26.11 5.03 12.21
N GLY A 173 -24.78 4.95 12.37
CA GLY A 173 -24.05 5.80 13.31
C GLY A 173 -24.12 7.30 12.97
N GLN A 174 -24.08 7.64 11.68
CA GLN A 174 -24.29 9.01 11.20
C GLN A 174 -25.74 9.48 11.40
N ALA A 175 -26.73 8.60 11.22
CA ALA A 175 -28.12 8.93 11.52
C ALA A 175 -28.31 9.20 13.03
N LEU A 176 -27.67 8.43 13.90
CA LEU A 176 -27.72 8.61 15.36
C LEU A 176 -27.06 9.90 15.87
N SER A 177 -26.11 10.47 15.12
CA SER A 177 -25.54 11.78 15.48
C SER A 177 -26.43 12.95 15.08
N THR A 178 -27.44 12.72 14.23
CA THR A 178 -28.36 13.75 13.74
C THR A 178 -29.77 13.63 14.32
N SER A 179 -30.22 12.41 14.64
CA SER A 179 -31.50 12.14 15.30
C SER A 179 -31.33 11.04 16.34
N ALA A 180 -31.95 11.21 17.51
CA ALA A 180 -31.99 10.20 18.57
C ALA A 180 -33.26 9.32 18.52
N ASP A 181 -34.11 9.53 17.51
CA ASP A 181 -35.29 8.71 17.25
C ASP A 181 -34.89 7.37 16.64
N ALA A 182 -35.15 6.30 17.38
CA ALA A 182 -34.80 4.94 17.00
C ALA A 182 -35.47 4.49 15.69
N VAL A 183 -36.69 4.93 15.41
CA VAL A 183 -37.45 4.49 14.22
C VAL A 183 -36.93 5.23 12.99
N GLU A 184 -36.82 6.54 13.08
CA GLU A 184 -36.28 7.38 12.00
C GLU A 184 -34.86 6.96 11.60
N VAL A 185 -34.00 6.67 12.58
CA VAL A 185 -32.62 6.20 12.37
C VAL A 185 -32.60 4.86 11.61
N VAL A 186 -33.44 3.91 12.01
CA VAL A 186 -33.50 2.58 11.39
C VAL A 186 -34.07 2.69 9.98
N ASP A 187 -35.18 3.41 9.78
CA ASP A 187 -35.79 3.61 8.48
C ASP A 187 -34.82 4.30 7.49
N LYS A 188 -34.09 5.32 7.94
CA LYS A 188 -33.05 5.97 7.14
C LYS A 188 -31.89 5.02 6.81
N SER A 189 -31.52 4.12 7.72
CA SER A 189 -30.47 3.14 7.47
C SER A 189 -30.92 2.06 6.48
N GLU A 190 -32.13 1.51 6.66
CA GLU A 190 -32.71 0.39 5.90
C GLU A 190 -33.25 0.79 4.51
N SER A 191 -33.69 2.03 4.30
CA SER A 191 -34.25 2.49 3.01
C SER A 191 -33.28 2.41 1.82
N ALA A 192 -31.98 2.31 2.07
CA ALA A 192 -30.96 2.06 1.06
C ALA A 192 -29.70 1.49 1.74
N PRO A 193 -29.65 0.17 2.00
CA PRO A 193 -28.56 -0.43 2.75
C PRO A 193 -27.26 -0.30 1.94
N GLY A 194 -26.19 0.09 2.63
CA GLY A 194 -24.86 0.23 2.03
C GLY A 194 -24.68 1.36 1.01
N SER A 195 -25.72 2.15 0.69
CA SER A 195 -25.59 3.29 -0.24
C SER A 195 -24.71 4.43 0.27
N GLY A 196 -24.53 4.52 1.59
CA GLY A 196 -23.67 5.50 2.25
C GLY A 196 -22.18 5.25 2.06
N GLY A 197 -21.78 4.05 1.64
CA GLY A 197 -20.36 3.68 1.55
C GLY A 197 -19.71 3.48 2.91
N VAL A 198 -18.38 3.36 2.89
CA VAL A 198 -17.54 3.37 4.08
C VAL A 198 -16.57 4.53 4.04
N THR A 199 -16.24 5.09 5.20
CA THR A 199 -15.12 6.02 5.35
C THR A 199 -13.84 5.32 4.91
N TRP A 200 -13.17 5.91 3.92
CA TRP A 200 -12.00 5.36 3.26
C TRP A 200 -10.79 6.30 3.39
N VAL A 201 -9.74 6.05 2.61
CA VAL A 201 -8.46 6.80 2.66
C VAL A 201 -8.70 8.31 2.67
N GLY A 202 -8.14 9.00 3.67
CA GLY A 202 -8.28 10.45 3.82
C GLY A 202 -9.65 10.92 4.32
N GLY A 203 -10.51 10.02 4.78
CA GLY A 203 -11.79 10.33 5.43
C GLY A 203 -12.97 10.52 4.47
N THR A 204 -12.81 10.26 3.17
CA THR A 204 -13.88 10.36 2.18
C THR A 204 -14.72 9.08 2.15
N GLN A 205 -16.01 9.19 1.81
CA GLN A 205 -16.88 8.02 1.65
C GLN A 205 -16.63 7.35 0.30
N ALA A 206 -16.47 6.02 0.30
CA ALA A 206 -16.25 5.21 -0.90
C ALA A 206 -17.11 3.93 -0.90
N GLY A 207 -17.35 3.39 -2.10
CA GLY A 207 -18.09 2.15 -2.33
C GLY A 207 -19.62 2.31 -2.40
N GLY A 208 -20.17 3.41 -1.89
CA GLY A 208 -21.60 3.70 -1.91
C GLY A 208 -22.15 4.13 -3.27
N ALA A 209 -23.43 4.47 -3.29
CA ALA A 209 -24.12 4.90 -4.51
C ALA A 209 -23.59 6.27 -4.98
N GLY A 210 -23.16 6.37 -6.23
CA GLY A 210 -22.54 7.59 -6.78
C GLY A 210 -21.14 7.91 -6.24
N GLN A 211 -20.57 7.01 -5.42
CA GLN A 211 -19.21 7.16 -4.88
C GLN A 211 -18.20 6.37 -5.72
N GLN A 212 -16.93 6.76 -5.60
CA GLN A 212 -15.82 6.01 -6.18
C GLN A 212 -15.78 4.60 -5.55
N PRO A 213 -15.47 3.55 -6.33
CA PRO A 213 -15.31 2.22 -5.78
C PRO A 213 -14.11 2.18 -4.83
N ILE A 214 -14.19 1.30 -3.84
CA ILE A 214 -13.07 1.01 -2.94
C ILE A 214 -12.08 0.14 -3.71
N ARG A 215 -10.84 0.62 -3.86
CA ARG A 215 -9.76 -0.12 -4.52
C ARG A 215 -8.68 -0.41 -3.51
N VAL A 216 -8.65 -1.64 -3.02
CA VAL A 216 -7.80 -2.02 -1.88
C VAL A 216 -6.34 -1.87 -2.24
N VAL A 217 -5.91 -2.38 -3.40
CA VAL A 217 -4.49 -2.34 -3.77
C VAL A 217 -4.08 -0.91 -4.12
N GLY A 218 -4.82 -0.26 -5.02
CA GLY A 218 -4.48 1.04 -5.56
C GLY A 218 -4.57 2.17 -4.53
N ASP A 219 -5.66 2.25 -3.76
CA ASP A 219 -5.84 3.37 -2.82
C ASP A 219 -4.91 3.24 -1.61
N VAL A 220 -4.70 2.02 -1.10
CA VAL A 220 -3.76 1.76 0.02
C VAL A 220 -2.32 1.99 -0.42
N THR A 221 -1.95 1.60 -1.64
CA THR A 221 -0.61 1.87 -2.18
C THR A 221 -0.36 3.37 -2.32
N ARG A 222 -1.35 4.16 -2.79
CA ARG A 222 -1.27 5.64 -2.84
C ARG A 222 -1.11 6.23 -1.44
N ALA A 223 -1.91 5.75 -0.48
CA ALA A 223 -1.83 6.20 0.91
C ALA A 223 -0.46 5.91 1.51
N GLY A 224 0.06 4.69 1.31
CA GLY A 224 1.39 4.28 1.76
C GLY A 224 2.51 5.10 1.12
N TYR A 225 2.41 5.38 -0.20
CA TYR A 225 3.37 6.21 -0.92
C TYR A 225 3.44 7.60 -0.31
N ASN A 226 2.27 8.21 -0.08
CA ASN A 226 2.19 9.54 0.49
C ASN A 226 2.69 9.57 1.94
N GLN A 227 2.32 8.59 2.76
CA GLN A 227 2.78 8.50 4.15
C GLN A 227 4.30 8.38 4.26
N LEU A 228 4.91 7.48 3.47
CA LEU A 228 6.36 7.31 3.46
C LEU A 228 7.09 8.57 2.97
N ASN A 229 6.43 9.40 2.15
CA ASN A 229 6.93 10.69 1.69
C ASN A 229 6.43 11.90 2.52
N ARG A 230 5.76 11.67 3.67
CA ARG A 230 5.21 12.73 4.57
C ARG A 230 4.23 13.68 3.89
N ARG A 231 3.38 13.14 3.03
CA ARG A 231 2.33 13.85 2.30
C ARG A 231 0.96 13.39 2.76
N SER A 232 -0.05 14.23 2.53
CA SER A 232 -1.44 13.84 2.74
C SER A 232 -1.75 12.52 2.00
N PRO A 233 -2.48 11.56 2.62
CA PRO A 233 -2.80 10.26 2.00
C PRO A 233 -3.47 10.37 0.63
N THR A 234 -4.19 11.46 0.37
CA THR A 234 -4.95 11.71 -0.86
C THR A 234 -4.19 12.54 -1.90
N ASN A 235 -2.92 12.89 -1.64
CA ASN A 235 -2.15 13.69 -2.58
C ASN A 235 -1.86 12.89 -3.86
N THR A 236 -2.05 13.52 -5.03
CA THR A 236 -1.88 12.89 -6.34
C THR A 236 -0.70 13.43 -7.15
N SER A 237 -0.02 14.48 -6.68
CA SER A 237 1.05 15.10 -7.48
C SER A 237 2.32 14.25 -7.50
N SER A 238 3.10 14.36 -8.57
CA SER A 238 4.43 13.73 -8.67
C SER A 238 5.45 14.43 -7.76
N ILE A 239 6.47 13.68 -7.34
CA ILE A 239 7.68 14.17 -6.66
C ILE A 239 8.79 14.17 -7.72
N PRO A 240 9.21 15.35 -8.22
CA PRO A 240 10.31 15.40 -9.16
C PRO A 240 11.63 14.93 -8.51
N ALA A 241 12.54 14.41 -9.34
CA ALA A 241 13.76 13.72 -8.89
C ALA A 241 14.65 14.58 -7.98
N ASP A 242 14.68 15.90 -8.21
CA ASP A 242 15.42 16.88 -7.39
C ASP A 242 14.86 16.99 -5.96
N SER A 243 13.55 16.87 -5.82
CA SER A 243 12.80 16.97 -4.57
C SER A 243 12.70 15.64 -3.83
N CYS A 244 13.01 14.53 -4.50
CA CYS A 244 12.99 13.19 -3.92
C CYS A 244 14.08 12.99 -2.85
N ALA A 245 15.18 13.77 -2.89
CA ALA A 245 16.25 13.76 -1.90
C ALA A 245 16.75 12.34 -1.52
N ASN A 246 16.90 11.46 -2.52
CA ASN A 246 17.26 10.04 -2.36
C ASN A 246 16.24 9.20 -1.55
N GLY A 247 14.97 9.60 -1.56
CA GLY A 247 13.88 8.82 -0.98
C GLY A 247 13.67 7.53 -1.77
N LEU A 248 13.79 6.38 -1.09
CA LEU A 248 13.58 5.05 -1.67
C LEU A 248 12.29 4.95 -2.48
N VAL A 249 11.21 5.59 -2.03
CA VAL A 249 9.88 5.46 -2.65
C VAL A 249 9.76 6.26 -3.95
N CYS A 250 10.20 7.51 -3.94
CA CYS A 250 10.15 8.39 -5.10
C CYS A 250 11.26 8.08 -6.13
N GLY A 251 12.29 7.31 -5.75
CA GLY A 251 13.30 6.80 -6.67
C GLY A 251 12.75 5.79 -7.68
N TYR A 252 11.83 4.91 -7.25
CA TYR A 252 11.20 3.93 -8.14
C TYR A 252 9.94 4.45 -8.86
N TRP A 253 9.18 5.36 -8.24
CA TRP A 253 7.95 5.91 -8.81
C TRP A 253 7.87 7.41 -8.56
N GLU A 254 7.77 8.19 -9.64
CA GLU A 254 7.67 9.65 -9.55
C GLU A 254 6.34 10.06 -8.92
N SER A 255 5.30 9.25 -9.08
CA SER A 255 3.95 9.58 -8.59
C SER A 255 3.31 8.44 -7.79
N PRO A 256 2.39 8.76 -6.85
CA PRO A 256 1.58 7.74 -6.18
C PRO A 256 0.70 6.96 -7.17
N ALA A 257 0.44 7.52 -8.36
CA ALA A 257 -0.32 6.84 -9.40
C ALA A 257 0.47 5.72 -10.07
N GLU A 258 1.76 5.93 -10.34
CA GLU A 258 2.64 4.89 -10.88
C GLU A 258 2.83 3.74 -9.89
N ALA A 259 3.06 4.05 -8.61
CA ALA A 259 3.17 3.03 -7.57
C ALA A 259 1.90 2.16 -7.48
N ALA A 260 0.72 2.78 -7.54
CA ALA A 260 -0.55 2.06 -7.56
C ALA A 260 -0.76 1.27 -8.85
N ALA A 261 -0.33 1.80 -10.01
CA ALA A 261 -0.41 1.08 -11.27
C ALA A 261 0.47 -0.19 -11.22
N PHE A 262 1.69 -0.10 -10.70
CA PHE A 262 2.55 -1.26 -10.47
C PHE A 262 1.87 -2.29 -9.55
N GLY A 263 1.34 -1.85 -8.39
CA GLY A 263 0.62 -2.73 -7.47
C GLY A 263 -0.56 -3.44 -8.12
N ASN A 264 -1.37 -2.71 -8.89
CA ASN A 264 -2.52 -3.27 -9.61
C ASN A 264 -2.11 -4.24 -10.72
N ARG A 265 -0.97 -4.03 -11.37
CA ARG A 265 -0.44 -4.99 -12.36
C ARG A 265 0.00 -6.27 -11.67
N VAL A 266 0.72 -6.19 -10.56
CA VAL A 266 1.24 -7.39 -9.87
C VAL A 266 0.10 -8.19 -9.24
N LEU A 267 -0.71 -7.54 -8.39
CA LEU A 267 -1.68 -8.19 -7.51
C LEU A 267 -3.10 -8.23 -8.09
N GLY A 268 -3.36 -7.42 -9.11
CA GLY A 268 -4.71 -7.16 -9.56
C GLY A 268 -5.40 -6.12 -8.68
N GLU A 269 -6.69 -5.93 -8.94
CA GLU A 269 -7.54 -5.03 -8.16
C GLU A 269 -8.96 -5.60 -8.08
N GLN A 270 -9.59 -5.37 -6.93
CA GLN A 270 -11.01 -5.60 -6.75
C GLN A 270 -11.69 -4.27 -6.44
N GLN A 271 -12.61 -3.86 -7.31
CA GLN A 271 -13.44 -2.69 -7.07
C GLN A 271 -14.62 -3.10 -6.19
N ILE A 272 -14.53 -2.79 -4.91
CA ILE A 272 -15.55 -3.11 -3.92
C ILE A 272 -16.58 -2.00 -3.90
N ARG A 273 -17.86 -2.38 -3.97
CA ARG A 273 -19.02 -1.49 -3.82
C ARG A 273 -19.97 -2.07 -2.77
N THR A 274 -20.62 -1.18 -2.04
CA THR A 274 -21.48 -1.50 -0.89
C THR A 274 -22.96 -1.26 -1.18
N CYS A 275 -23.29 -0.54 -2.25
CA CYS A 275 -24.65 -0.29 -2.69
C CYS A 275 -25.28 -1.50 -3.40
N GLU A 276 -26.58 -1.72 -3.17
CA GLU A 276 -27.35 -2.71 -3.92
C GLU A 276 -27.43 -2.37 -5.42
N GLY A 277 -27.24 -3.37 -6.29
CA GLY A 277 -27.29 -3.19 -7.75
C GLY A 277 -26.06 -2.55 -8.37
N CYS A 278 -25.05 -2.19 -7.58
CA CYS A 278 -23.79 -1.65 -8.07
C CYS A 278 -22.89 -2.77 -8.63
N ALA A 279 -22.53 -2.69 -9.91
CA ALA A 279 -21.60 -3.63 -10.52
C ALA A 279 -20.21 -3.50 -9.86
N SER A 280 -19.66 -4.64 -9.44
CA SER A 280 -18.27 -4.75 -8.99
C SER A 280 -17.41 -5.23 -10.15
N GLU A 281 -16.25 -4.61 -10.33
CA GLU A 281 -15.28 -4.99 -11.35
C GLU A 281 -14.04 -5.57 -10.67
N SER A 282 -13.41 -6.56 -11.29
CA SER A 282 -12.13 -7.08 -10.82
C SER A 282 -11.17 -7.25 -11.99
N THR A 283 -9.96 -6.77 -11.79
CA THR A 283 -8.86 -6.89 -12.74
C THR A 283 -7.86 -7.89 -12.18
N PRO A 284 -7.60 -9.03 -12.85
CA PRO A 284 -6.57 -9.96 -12.42
C PRO A 284 -5.17 -9.36 -12.50
N GLY A 285 -4.30 -9.74 -11.56
CA GLY A 285 -2.87 -9.43 -11.62
C GLY A 285 -2.14 -10.34 -12.61
N VAL A 286 -1.06 -9.84 -13.18
CA VAL A 286 -0.17 -10.57 -14.10
C VAL A 286 1.02 -11.22 -13.39
N GLY A 287 1.23 -10.94 -12.10
CA GLY A 287 2.35 -11.44 -11.31
C GLY A 287 3.68 -10.74 -11.63
N LEU A 288 4.73 -11.11 -10.89
CA LEU A 288 6.06 -10.47 -11.03
C LEU A 288 6.83 -10.97 -12.26
N THR A 289 6.64 -12.22 -12.66
CA THR A 289 7.39 -12.83 -13.77
C THR A 289 7.15 -12.12 -15.11
N LEU A 290 5.91 -11.71 -15.39
CA LEU A 290 5.62 -10.96 -16.62
C LEU A 290 6.31 -9.59 -16.61
N LEU A 291 6.28 -8.90 -15.47
CA LEU A 291 6.95 -7.60 -15.34
C LEU A 291 8.47 -7.72 -15.49
N ILE A 292 9.09 -8.77 -14.95
CA ILE A 292 10.52 -9.04 -15.16
C ILE A 292 10.84 -9.20 -16.65
N GLN A 293 9.98 -9.89 -17.41
CA GLN A 293 10.18 -10.07 -18.85
C GLN A 293 10.06 -8.74 -19.62
N GLU A 294 9.06 -7.91 -19.29
CA GLU A 294 8.90 -6.59 -19.89
C GLU A 294 10.10 -5.68 -19.58
N THR A 295 10.52 -5.62 -18.32
CA THR A 295 11.71 -4.86 -17.91
C THR A 295 12.96 -5.41 -18.60
N TYR A 296 13.11 -6.71 -18.76
CA TYR A 296 14.21 -7.30 -19.51
C TYR A 296 14.26 -6.79 -20.96
N ASP A 297 13.12 -6.77 -21.65
CA ASP A 297 13.03 -6.31 -23.04
C ASP A 297 13.36 -4.81 -23.19
N GLU A 298 13.14 -4.02 -22.14
CA GLU A 298 13.57 -2.61 -22.07
C GLU A 298 15.07 -2.49 -21.79
N LYS A 299 15.59 -3.20 -20.77
CA LYS A 299 16.99 -3.13 -20.36
C LYS A 299 17.94 -3.67 -21.40
N ILE A 300 17.58 -4.75 -22.10
CA ILE A 300 18.43 -5.28 -23.18
C ILE A 300 18.58 -4.28 -24.33
N LYS A 301 17.52 -3.54 -24.69
CA LYS A 301 17.61 -2.49 -25.72
C LYS A 301 18.51 -1.34 -25.28
N ALA A 302 18.41 -0.92 -24.03
CA ALA A 302 19.27 0.12 -23.47
C ALA A 302 20.76 -0.31 -23.47
N ILE A 303 21.04 -1.56 -23.08
CA ILE A 303 22.39 -2.13 -23.10
C ILE A 303 22.88 -2.27 -24.56
N GLU A 304 22.08 -2.81 -25.46
CA GLU A 304 22.44 -2.95 -26.88
C GLU A 304 22.73 -1.59 -27.54
N GLU A 305 22.01 -0.54 -27.17
CA GLU A 305 22.31 0.82 -27.62
C GLU A 305 23.68 1.28 -27.14
N LEU A 306 24.00 1.05 -25.86
CA LEU A 306 25.31 1.36 -25.28
C LEU A 306 26.45 0.55 -25.90
N LEU A 307 26.18 -0.61 -26.50
CA LEU A 307 27.20 -1.45 -27.12
C LEU A 307 27.49 -1.09 -28.59
N LYS A 308 26.67 -0.24 -29.21
CA LYS A 308 26.88 0.19 -30.60
C LYS A 308 28.22 0.94 -30.76
N PRO A 309 28.96 0.69 -31.86
CA PRO A 309 30.22 1.38 -32.12
C PRO A 309 30.01 2.90 -32.20
N GLY A 310 30.87 3.67 -31.52
CA GLY A 310 30.82 5.13 -31.56
C GLY A 310 29.71 5.77 -30.71
N THR A 311 28.91 4.99 -29.96
CA THR A 311 27.94 5.55 -29.02
C THR A 311 28.63 6.15 -27.80
N GLU A 312 28.34 7.42 -27.53
CA GLU A 312 28.79 8.13 -26.33
C GLU A 312 28.08 7.57 -25.08
N ILE A 313 28.87 7.26 -24.05
CA ILE A 313 28.39 6.72 -22.78
C ILE A 313 28.10 7.89 -21.84
N THR A 314 26.84 8.34 -21.84
CA THR A 314 26.33 9.38 -20.93
C THR A 314 25.71 8.74 -19.68
N ASP A 315 25.67 9.49 -18.58
CA ASP A 315 25.13 9.01 -17.30
C ASP A 315 23.64 8.65 -17.43
N GLU A 316 22.88 9.37 -18.25
CA GLU A 316 21.46 9.08 -18.48
C GLU A 316 21.26 7.73 -19.19
N LYS A 317 22.10 7.40 -20.19
CA LYS A 317 22.00 6.09 -20.86
C LYS A 317 22.43 4.95 -19.94
N LEU A 318 23.44 5.17 -19.10
CA LEU A 318 23.84 4.20 -18.08
C LEU A 318 22.70 3.99 -17.08
N ARG A 319 22.03 5.05 -16.62
CA ARG A 319 20.89 4.97 -15.70
C ARG A 319 19.74 4.14 -16.29
N GLN A 320 19.43 4.33 -17.58
CA GLN A 320 18.40 3.55 -18.28
C GLN A 320 18.74 2.05 -18.34
N ALA A 321 20.01 1.71 -18.51
CA ALA A 321 20.49 0.32 -18.51
C ALA A 321 20.72 -0.27 -17.10
N SER A 322 20.58 0.54 -16.05
CA SER A 322 20.85 0.18 -14.66
C SER A 322 19.59 -0.12 -13.86
N SER A 323 19.79 -0.66 -12.66
CA SER A 323 18.81 -0.63 -11.56
C SER A 323 19.48 -0.05 -10.32
N ASP A 324 18.71 0.41 -9.32
CA ASP A 324 19.24 1.02 -8.10
C ASP A 324 20.22 0.10 -7.35
N SER A 325 19.91 -1.20 -7.27
CA SER A 325 20.77 -2.21 -6.64
C SER A 325 21.88 -2.73 -7.54
N LEU A 326 21.70 -2.71 -8.87
CA LEU A 326 22.70 -3.15 -9.84
C LEU A 326 22.98 -2.04 -10.86
N PRO A 327 23.83 -1.06 -10.49
CA PRO A 327 24.24 -0.01 -11.42
C PRO A 327 25.13 -0.59 -12.51
N VAL A 328 24.87 -0.24 -13.76
CA VAL A 328 25.73 -0.56 -14.91
C VAL A 328 26.68 0.62 -15.10
N THR A 329 27.97 0.39 -14.87
CA THR A 329 28.99 1.44 -14.97
C THR A 329 29.57 1.54 -16.37
N ARG A 330 30.26 2.65 -16.66
CA ARG A 330 31.04 2.81 -17.89
C ARG A 330 32.09 1.70 -18.04
N GLY A 331 32.69 1.24 -16.93
CA GLY A 331 33.67 0.16 -16.91
C GLY A 331 33.08 -1.16 -17.40
N VAL A 332 31.88 -1.52 -16.91
CA VAL A 332 31.15 -2.71 -17.38
C VAL A 332 30.84 -2.63 -18.87
N ILE A 333 30.36 -1.49 -19.37
CA ILE A 333 30.08 -1.33 -20.81
C ILE A 333 31.35 -1.40 -21.65
N ALA A 334 32.45 -0.81 -21.18
CA ALA A 334 33.73 -0.88 -21.88
C ALA A 334 34.25 -2.33 -21.95
N ALA A 335 34.23 -3.05 -20.82
CA ALA A 335 34.60 -4.46 -20.79
C ALA A 335 33.71 -5.31 -21.71
N LEU A 336 32.39 -5.06 -21.69
CA LEU A 336 31.42 -5.77 -22.53
C LEU A 336 31.58 -5.47 -24.03
N ARG A 337 32.16 -4.32 -24.41
CA ARG A 337 32.52 -3.99 -25.80
C ARG A 337 33.73 -4.78 -26.29
N ASP A 338 34.64 -5.14 -25.39
CA ASP A 338 35.87 -5.87 -25.72
C ASP A 338 35.68 -7.41 -25.69
N GLU A 339 34.54 -7.87 -25.17
CA GLU A 339 34.21 -9.30 -25.07
C GLU A 339 33.77 -9.94 -26.39
N ARG A 340 34.19 -11.18 -26.61
CA ARG A 340 33.83 -11.94 -27.82
C ARG A 340 32.37 -12.39 -27.82
N ASP A 341 31.85 -12.73 -26.64
CA ASP A 341 30.48 -13.22 -26.44
C ASP A 341 29.55 -12.09 -25.95
N GLN A 342 29.78 -10.86 -26.44
CA GLN A 342 29.08 -9.64 -26.05
C GLN A 342 27.56 -9.82 -25.96
N LYS A 343 26.94 -10.48 -26.95
CA LYS A 343 25.49 -10.67 -26.99
C LYS A 343 24.96 -11.50 -25.82
N VAL A 344 25.65 -12.60 -25.46
CA VAL A 344 25.22 -13.50 -24.38
C VAL A 344 25.41 -12.81 -23.03
N LEU A 345 26.54 -12.12 -22.85
CA LEU A 345 26.83 -11.37 -21.64
C LEU A 345 25.88 -10.18 -21.45
N ALA A 346 25.52 -9.48 -22.53
CA ALA A 346 24.52 -8.41 -22.49
C ALA A 346 23.14 -8.91 -22.09
N GLN A 347 22.70 -10.05 -22.66
CA GLN A 347 21.43 -10.69 -22.28
C GLN A 347 21.44 -11.11 -20.80
N ARG A 348 22.55 -11.68 -20.32
CA ARG A 348 22.67 -12.04 -18.91
C ARG A 348 22.63 -10.81 -18.00
N LEU A 349 23.40 -9.77 -18.31
CA LEU A 349 23.40 -8.52 -17.56
C LEU A 349 22.00 -7.90 -17.53
N ALA A 350 21.31 -7.82 -18.67
CA ALA A 350 19.94 -7.32 -18.75
C ALA A 350 18.98 -8.14 -17.87
N SER A 351 19.12 -9.46 -17.84
CA SER A 351 18.29 -10.33 -16.99
C SER A 351 18.53 -10.12 -15.50
N GLU A 352 19.78 -9.89 -15.09
CA GLU A 352 20.14 -9.61 -13.69
C GLU A 352 19.66 -8.22 -13.27
N VAL A 353 19.81 -7.21 -14.14
CA VAL A 353 19.31 -5.85 -13.89
C VAL A 353 17.78 -5.81 -13.80
N ALA A 354 17.07 -6.45 -14.74
CA ALA A 354 15.61 -6.46 -14.75
C ALA A 354 15.02 -7.16 -13.53
N LEU A 355 15.60 -8.30 -13.14
CA LEU A 355 15.22 -9.00 -11.92
C LEU A 355 15.46 -8.12 -10.67
N SER A 356 16.63 -7.49 -10.59
CA SER A 356 17.02 -6.59 -9.50
C SER A 356 16.03 -5.42 -9.35
N GLU A 357 15.64 -4.80 -10.46
CA GLU A 357 14.69 -3.69 -10.46
C GLU A 357 13.29 -4.09 -9.99
N VAL A 358 12.71 -5.15 -10.58
CA VAL A 358 11.35 -5.59 -10.23
C VAL A 358 11.28 -6.14 -8.81
N LEU A 359 12.32 -6.84 -8.33
CA LEU A 359 12.38 -7.27 -6.92
C LEU A 359 12.45 -6.07 -5.97
N GLY A 360 13.23 -5.04 -6.30
CA GLY A 360 13.27 -3.79 -5.53
C GLY A 360 11.89 -3.13 -5.44
N GLN A 361 11.20 -3.02 -6.58
CA GLN A 361 9.81 -2.53 -6.65
C GLN A 361 8.84 -3.39 -5.83
N ALA A 362 8.94 -4.72 -5.89
CA ALA A 362 8.06 -5.63 -5.14
C ALA A 362 8.25 -5.52 -3.61
N LEU A 363 9.50 -5.45 -3.15
CA LEU A 363 9.82 -5.24 -1.73
C LEU A 363 9.33 -3.88 -1.24
N LEU A 364 9.46 -2.85 -2.08
CA LEU A 364 8.97 -1.53 -1.75
C LEU A 364 7.43 -1.47 -1.74
N LEU A 365 6.77 -2.13 -2.68
CA LEU A 365 5.31 -2.29 -2.69
C LEU A 365 4.81 -2.95 -1.40
N THR A 366 5.52 -3.98 -0.90
CA THR A 366 5.23 -4.59 0.41
C THR A 366 5.28 -3.55 1.53
N ARG A 367 6.27 -2.66 1.52
CA ARG A 367 6.37 -1.57 2.51
C ARG A 367 5.24 -0.54 2.34
N LEU A 368 4.86 -0.21 1.10
CA LEU A 368 3.76 0.71 0.80
C LEU A 368 2.42 0.16 1.30
N LEU A 369 2.08 -1.09 0.99
CA LEU A 369 0.85 -1.73 1.45
C LEU A 369 0.78 -1.78 2.98
N ASN A 370 1.89 -2.14 3.64
CA ASN A 370 1.96 -2.15 5.10
C ASN A 370 1.85 -0.75 5.73
N SER A 371 2.40 0.28 5.09
CA SER A 371 2.23 1.66 5.55
C SER A 371 0.79 2.14 5.34
N GLY A 372 0.24 1.92 4.14
CA GLY A 372 -1.14 2.30 3.82
C GLY A 372 -2.17 1.61 4.71
N ALA A 373 -1.93 0.35 5.12
CA ALA A 373 -2.77 -0.36 6.08
C ALA A 373 -2.84 0.33 7.46
N ARG A 374 -1.85 1.19 7.78
CA ARG A 374 -1.80 2.00 9.01
C ARG A 374 -2.42 3.39 8.83
N GLU A 375 -2.92 3.73 7.64
CA GLU A 375 -3.76 4.91 7.47
C GLU A 375 -4.98 4.79 8.41
N PRO A 376 -5.32 5.83 9.20
CA PRO A 376 -6.29 5.67 10.28
C PRO A 376 -7.68 5.16 9.85
N ASN A 377 -8.17 5.55 8.67
CA ASN A 377 -9.48 5.12 8.17
C ASN A 377 -9.43 3.69 7.62
N VAL A 378 -8.30 3.29 7.01
CA VAL A 378 -8.05 1.89 6.59
C VAL A 378 -7.88 0.98 7.82
N ALA A 379 -7.06 1.40 8.79
CA ALA A 379 -6.76 0.65 10.01
C ALA A 379 -7.99 0.45 10.90
N ALA A 380 -8.93 1.41 10.90
CA ALA A 380 -10.20 1.31 11.61
C ALA A 380 -11.16 0.28 10.99
N ASN A 381 -10.90 -0.18 9.76
CA ASN A 381 -11.75 -1.13 9.05
C ASN A 381 -11.07 -2.51 8.98
N ALA A 382 -11.55 -3.46 9.80
CA ALA A 382 -10.99 -4.81 9.86
C ALA A 382 -11.03 -5.55 8.51
N LEU A 383 -12.05 -5.31 7.66
CA LEU A 383 -12.12 -5.88 6.31
C LEU A 383 -11.00 -5.34 5.42
N ALA A 384 -10.70 -4.04 5.53
CA ALA A 384 -9.63 -3.41 4.78
C ALA A 384 -8.28 -3.98 5.18
N VAL A 385 -8.01 -4.07 6.49
CA VAL A 385 -6.77 -4.64 7.03
C VAL A 385 -6.61 -6.11 6.61
N SER A 386 -7.68 -6.91 6.70
CA SER A 386 -7.65 -8.30 6.26
C SER A 386 -7.39 -8.42 4.76
N ALA A 387 -8.05 -7.60 3.94
CA ALA A 387 -7.86 -7.62 2.49
C ALA A 387 -6.43 -7.22 2.10
N VAL A 388 -5.87 -6.16 2.71
CA VAL A 388 -4.47 -5.77 2.49
C VAL A 388 -3.51 -6.87 2.96
N GLY A 389 -3.80 -7.52 4.09
CA GLY A 389 -3.01 -8.66 4.59
C GLY A 389 -2.97 -9.83 3.62
N GLN A 390 -4.11 -10.18 3.02
CA GLN A 390 -4.18 -11.21 1.98
C GLN A 390 -3.35 -10.82 0.74
N GLN A 391 -3.48 -9.58 0.26
CA GLN A 391 -2.72 -9.09 -0.89
C GLN A 391 -1.21 -9.07 -0.63
N THR A 392 -0.81 -8.69 0.58
CA THR A 392 0.60 -8.71 1.01
C THR A 392 1.14 -10.13 1.09
N ALA A 393 0.34 -11.10 1.56
CA ALA A 393 0.73 -12.51 1.59
C ALA A 393 0.88 -13.11 0.19
N VAL A 394 0.01 -12.71 -0.76
CA VAL A 394 0.15 -13.08 -2.19
C VAL A 394 1.46 -12.52 -2.75
N LEU A 395 1.75 -11.24 -2.51
CA LEU A 395 2.99 -10.61 -2.96
C LEU A 395 4.24 -11.31 -2.40
N GLN A 396 4.25 -11.62 -1.11
CA GLN A 396 5.37 -12.31 -0.47
C GLN A 396 5.59 -13.70 -1.07
N LYS A 397 4.50 -14.42 -1.35
CA LYS A 397 4.57 -15.73 -1.99
C LYS A 397 5.13 -15.65 -3.41
N GLU A 398 4.76 -14.63 -4.19
CA GLU A 398 5.34 -14.37 -5.51
C GLU A 398 6.86 -14.12 -5.42
N ILE A 399 7.31 -13.31 -4.45
CA ILE A 399 8.74 -13.06 -4.21
C ILE A 399 9.47 -14.34 -3.81
N ASP A 400 8.89 -15.14 -2.92
CA ASP A 400 9.48 -16.41 -2.47
C ASP A 400 9.56 -17.45 -3.60
N ASN A 401 8.54 -17.51 -4.46
CA ASN A 401 8.53 -18.36 -5.65
C ASN A 401 9.65 -17.96 -6.62
N LEU A 402 9.83 -16.66 -6.89
CA LEU A 402 10.92 -16.18 -7.74
C LEU A 402 12.29 -16.54 -7.17
N LYS A 403 12.48 -16.35 -5.86
CA LYS A 403 13.72 -16.75 -5.20
C LYS A 403 13.99 -18.24 -5.36
N MET A 404 12.98 -19.07 -5.11
CA MET A 404 13.10 -20.53 -5.27
C MET A 404 13.43 -20.91 -6.71
N GLU A 405 12.79 -20.29 -7.71
CA GLU A 405 13.08 -20.53 -9.12
C GLU A 405 14.54 -20.19 -9.47
N LEU A 406 15.05 -19.07 -8.97
CA LEU A 406 16.43 -18.65 -9.20
C LEU A 406 17.45 -19.57 -8.55
N ASP A 407 17.20 -19.99 -7.31
CA ASP A 407 18.05 -20.92 -6.58
C ASP A 407 18.09 -22.29 -7.29
N LEU A 408 16.93 -22.80 -7.73
CA LEU A 408 16.85 -24.03 -8.54
C LEU A 408 17.61 -23.91 -9.86
N ARG A 409 17.47 -22.79 -10.59
CA ARG A 409 18.21 -22.56 -11.85
C ARG A 409 19.73 -22.55 -11.61
N ARG A 410 20.19 -21.95 -10.50
CA ARG A 410 21.61 -21.92 -10.11
C ARG A 410 22.13 -23.32 -9.78
N GLU A 411 21.36 -24.12 -9.05
CA GLU A 411 21.73 -25.50 -8.73
C GLU A 411 21.80 -26.40 -9.96
N LEU A 412 20.84 -26.29 -10.87
CA LEU A 412 20.82 -27.07 -12.12
C LEU A 412 21.97 -26.68 -13.06
N SER A 413 22.29 -25.39 -13.15
CA SER A 413 23.39 -24.85 -13.96
C SER A 413 24.77 -25.37 -13.53
N LYS A 414 25.00 -25.54 -12.22
CA LYS A 414 26.29 -25.99 -11.67
C LYS A 414 26.63 -27.44 -12.01
N ASN A 415 25.64 -28.30 -12.25
CA ASN A 415 25.88 -29.75 -12.20
C ASN A 415 26.21 -30.42 -13.54
N SER A 416 25.63 -29.97 -14.66
CA SER A 416 25.80 -30.70 -15.94
C SER A 416 26.58 -29.94 -17.00
N PRO A 417 26.21 -28.71 -17.41
CA PRO A 417 26.92 -28.01 -18.47
C PRO A 417 28.33 -27.57 -18.06
N LEU A 418 28.47 -27.00 -16.85
CA LEU A 418 29.76 -26.54 -16.33
C LEU A 418 30.75 -27.71 -16.20
N ALA A 419 30.32 -28.82 -15.62
CA ALA A 419 31.15 -30.03 -15.49
C ALA A 419 31.54 -30.67 -16.84
N ILE A 420 30.77 -30.46 -17.91
CA ILE A 420 31.12 -30.89 -19.28
C ILE A 420 32.18 -29.95 -19.86
N VAL A 421 32.00 -28.63 -19.72
CA VAL A 421 32.96 -27.62 -20.20
C VAL A 421 34.29 -27.74 -19.46
N GLU A 422 34.30 -27.85 -18.14
CA GLU A 422 35.50 -28.06 -17.32
C GLU A 422 36.24 -29.34 -17.73
N ARG A 423 35.52 -30.44 -17.97
CA ARG A 423 36.12 -31.68 -18.51
C ARG A 423 36.67 -31.50 -19.92
N GLY A 424 36.08 -30.62 -20.74
CA GLY A 424 36.59 -30.28 -22.07
C GLY A 424 37.86 -29.44 -21.99
N GLN A 425 37.88 -28.41 -21.15
CA GLN A 425 39.04 -27.55 -20.91
C GLN A 425 40.20 -28.35 -20.32
N SER A 426 39.95 -29.17 -19.29
CA SER A 426 40.97 -30.05 -18.71
C SER A 426 41.56 -31.02 -19.76
N ARG A 427 40.73 -31.57 -20.67
CA ARG A 427 41.24 -32.37 -21.80
C ARG A 427 42.08 -31.55 -22.78
N THR A 428 41.76 -30.29 -22.99
CA THR A 428 42.47 -29.39 -23.91
C THR A 428 43.81 -28.92 -23.32
N GLU A 429 43.84 -28.63 -22.02
CA GLU A 429 45.05 -28.31 -21.27
C GLU A 429 45.98 -29.51 -21.14
N ASN A 430 45.42 -30.69 -20.81
CA ASN A 430 46.16 -31.95 -20.77
C ASN A 430 46.66 -32.42 -22.15
N SER A 431 46.06 -31.95 -23.25
CA SER A 431 46.56 -32.21 -24.61
C SER A 431 47.54 -31.15 -25.10
N ARG A 432 47.56 -29.95 -24.52
CA ARG A 432 48.61 -28.93 -24.77
C ARG A 432 49.95 -29.27 -24.12
N SER A 433 49.97 -30.07 -23.05
CA SER A 433 51.21 -30.55 -22.43
C SER A 433 51.89 -31.70 -23.19
N VAL A 434 51.20 -32.29 -24.17
CA VAL A 434 51.83 -33.18 -25.17
C VAL A 434 52.43 -32.31 -26.26
N LEU A 435 53.61 -31.74 -25.99
CA LEU A 435 54.49 -31.25 -27.04
C LEU A 435 54.65 -32.37 -28.09
N PRO A 436 54.56 -32.08 -29.41
CA PRO A 436 55.07 -33.00 -30.40
C PRO A 436 56.60 -33.03 -30.26
N ALA A 437 57.10 -33.77 -29.28
CA ALA A 437 58.42 -34.35 -29.42
C ALA A 437 58.32 -35.21 -30.67
N ALA A 438 58.98 -34.75 -31.75
CA ALA A 438 59.04 -35.48 -33.00
C ALA A 438 59.25 -36.96 -32.71
N PRO A 439 58.38 -37.86 -33.19
CA PRO A 439 58.70 -39.27 -33.11
C PRO A 439 59.87 -39.44 -34.08
N GLU A 440 61.10 -39.48 -33.57
CA GLU A 440 62.16 -40.17 -34.29
C GLU A 440 61.71 -41.62 -34.39
N THR A 441 61.09 -41.94 -35.52
CA THR A 441 60.47 -43.23 -35.87
C THR A 441 61.49 -44.36 -36.00
N ASP A 442 62.75 -44.16 -35.60
CA ASP A 442 63.85 -45.04 -35.97
C ASP A 442 64.81 -45.43 -34.85
N ARG A 443 64.45 -45.18 -33.59
CA ARG A 443 65.29 -45.55 -32.43
C ARG A 443 65.46 -47.07 -32.27
N LEU A 444 64.44 -47.85 -32.62
CA LEU A 444 64.51 -49.32 -32.60
C LEU A 444 65.37 -49.89 -33.74
N GLN A 445 65.37 -49.28 -34.93
CA GLN A 445 66.21 -49.74 -36.05
C GLN A 445 67.68 -49.37 -35.86
N GLN A 446 67.99 -48.24 -35.21
CA GLN A 446 69.37 -47.87 -34.88
C GLN A 446 70.00 -48.78 -33.82
N LEU A 447 69.23 -49.22 -32.82
CA LEU A 447 69.69 -50.17 -31.80
C LEU A 447 69.89 -51.59 -32.35
N GLN A 448 69.19 -51.97 -33.42
CA GLN A 448 69.39 -53.26 -34.08
C GLN A 448 70.59 -53.27 -35.03
N LYS A 449 71.03 -52.12 -35.56
CA LYS A 449 72.21 -52.02 -36.42
C LYS A 449 73.54 -52.17 -35.67
N SER A 450 73.59 -51.90 -34.36
CA SER A 450 74.83 -51.99 -33.57
C SER A 450 75.17 -53.41 -33.09
N SER A 451 74.32 -54.42 -33.35
CA SER A 451 74.57 -55.81 -32.94
C SER A 451 75.10 -56.71 -34.07
N ALA A 452 75.42 -56.16 -35.25
CA ALA A 452 75.95 -56.91 -36.39
C ALA A 452 77.31 -56.33 -36.82
N LYS A 453 78.31 -56.43 -35.94
CA LYS A 453 79.72 -56.33 -36.28
C LYS A 453 80.58 -57.01 -35.21
N GLU A 454 80.65 -58.33 -35.31
CA GLU A 454 81.85 -59.13 -35.05
C GLU A 454 81.79 -60.40 -35.91
#